data_AF-A0A2N5XJK7-F1
#
_entry.id   AF-A0A2N5XJK7-F1
#
_cell.length_a   1.000
_cell.length_b   1.000
_cell.length_c   1.000
_cell.angle_alpha   90.00
_cell.angle_beta   90.00
_cell.angle_gamma   90.00
#
_symmetry.space_group_name_H-M   'P 1'
#
loop_
_entity.id
_entity.type
_entity.pdbx_description
1 polymer ?
#
loop_
_entity_poly.entity_id
_entity_poly.type
_entity_poly.pdbx_seq_one_letter_code
_entity_poly.pdbx_strand_id
1 'polypeptide(L)'
;MLRVHFTAQDLVRVRIATTADPLWETVNGFQLLRKREAATVFGQWRRLTGPRLSSAGSRMLAPLLPAYGYFPDFLTPVLPGGPGLEAAIDAIASTPRRQLRHDLAVLATERRLPPWVSALAAGEAETLHRLGEAFRVCHREAVAPVWSRIRAHVDADRAARGQAFLAGGVEGVLRSLGPAFRWRSPVLEADYPVERDLHLDGRGLLLQPSFFCWRMPVTFVDGALSPVLVYPVRPGPGWLEDAPGGAPRARDGARGGARDG
;
A
#
# COMPACT_ATOMS: atom_id res chain seq x y z
N MET A 1 8.38 -11.86 -11.42
CA MET A 1 9.34 -11.53 -10.34
C MET A 1 9.87 -10.11 -10.52
N LEU A 2 9.98 -9.35 -9.43
CA LEU A 2 10.58 -8.01 -9.42
C LEU A 2 12.04 -8.11 -8.97
N ARG A 3 12.94 -7.41 -9.66
CA ARG A 3 14.36 -7.24 -9.29
C ARG A 3 14.63 -5.76 -9.13
N VAL A 4 15.02 -5.33 -7.93
CA VAL A 4 15.44 -3.96 -7.66
C VAL A 4 16.97 -3.95 -7.58
N HIS A 5 17.61 -3.23 -8.51
CA HIS A 5 19.06 -3.16 -8.67
C HIS A 5 19.61 -1.93 -7.95
N PHE A 6 20.51 -2.16 -7.00
CA PHE A 6 21.12 -1.12 -6.20
C PHE A 6 22.55 -0.81 -6.68
N THR A 7 22.89 0.47 -6.72
CA THR A 7 24.29 0.90 -6.63
C THR A 7 24.70 1.07 -5.16
N ALA A 8 26.00 1.22 -4.89
CA ALA A 8 26.47 1.56 -3.54
C ALA A 8 25.87 2.90 -3.03
N GLN A 9 25.66 3.86 -3.91
CA GLN A 9 25.02 5.14 -3.58
C GLN A 9 23.54 4.96 -3.20
N ASP A 10 22.85 3.99 -3.78
CA ASP A 10 21.45 3.74 -3.44
C ASP A 10 21.29 3.21 -2.03
N LEU A 11 22.20 2.35 -1.59
CA LEU A 11 22.18 1.77 -0.24
C LEU A 11 22.20 2.85 0.85
N VAL A 12 23.01 3.90 0.70
CA VAL A 12 23.06 5.02 1.67
C VAL A 12 21.82 5.93 1.60
N ARG A 13 21.03 5.82 0.52
CA ARG A 13 19.79 6.57 0.29
C ARG A 13 18.52 5.75 0.53
N VAL A 14 18.64 4.52 1.03
CA VAL A 14 17.47 3.75 1.49
C VAL A 14 16.83 4.46 2.68
N ARG A 15 15.52 4.67 2.61
CA ARG A 15 14.73 5.27 3.68
C ARG A 15 13.50 4.41 3.92
N ILE A 16 13.01 4.42 5.16
CA ILE A 16 11.73 3.83 5.51
C ILE A 16 10.77 4.98 5.78
N ALA A 17 9.56 4.91 5.22
CA ALA A 17 8.55 5.93 5.45
C ALA A 17 8.26 6.09 6.95
N THR A 18 7.97 7.32 7.35
CA THR A 18 7.76 7.67 8.77
C THR A 18 6.35 7.36 9.26
N THR A 19 5.44 6.94 8.38
CA THR A 19 4.07 6.56 8.73
C THR A 19 3.42 5.75 7.61
N ALA A 20 2.20 5.28 7.87
CA ALA A 20 1.33 4.71 6.84
C ALA A 20 0.89 5.83 5.87
N ASP A 21 0.90 5.56 4.57
CA ASP A 21 0.45 6.54 3.58
C ASP A 21 -1.06 6.37 3.30
N PRO A 22 -1.88 7.42 3.47
CA PRO A 22 -3.33 7.32 3.37
C PRO A 22 -3.82 6.98 1.95
N LEU A 23 -3.13 7.40 0.89
CA LEU A 23 -3.52 7.07 -0.49
C LEU A 23 -3.10 5.65 -0.83
N TRP A 24 -1.91 5.21 -0.44
CA TRP A 24 -1.51 3.81 -0.59
C TRP A 24 -2.48 2.87 0.12
N GLU A 25 -2.88 3.17 1.35
CA GLU A 25 -3.89 2.37 2.06
C GLU A 25 -5.28 2.43 1.41
N THR A 26 -5.67 3.59 0.87
CA THR A 26 -6.96 3.72 0.18
C THR A 26 -6.98 2.91 -1.11
N VAL A 27 -5.93 3.01 -1.93
CA VAL A 27 -5.81 2.24 -3.18
C VAL A 27 -5.75 0.75 -2.89
N ASN A 28 -4.83 0.32 -2.01
CA ASN A 28 -4.64 -1.09 -1.68
C ASN A 28 -5.89 -1.68 -1.03
N GLY A 29 -6.53 -0.96 -0.11
CA GLY A 29 -7.79 -1.35 0.51
C GLY A 29 -8.92 -1.49 -0.51
N PHE A 30 -9.08 -0.50 -1.41
CA PHE A 30 -10.08 -0.57 -2.47
C PHE A 30 -9.87 -1.78 -3.38
N GLN A 31 -8.64 -2.04 -3.83
CA GLN A 31 -8.35 -3.24 -4.63
C GLN A 31 -8.62 -4.53 -3.85
N LEU A 32 -8.26 -4.59 -2.56
CA LEU A 32 -8.47 -5.75 -1.71
C LEU A 32 -9.95 -6.09 -1.52
N LEU A 33 -10.82 -5.09 -1.42
CA LEU A 33 -12.29 -5.26 -1.37
C LEU A 33 -12.83 -5.91 -2.64
N ARG A 34 -12.15 -5.70 -3.77
CA ARG A 34 -12.52 -6.25 -5.09
C ARG A 34 -11.89 -7.61 -5.40
N LYS A 35 -10.71 -7.92 -4.83
CA LYS A 35 -10.06 -9.25 -4.96
C LYS A 35 -10.93 -10.32 -4.32
N ARG A 36 -10.78 -11.61 -4.65
CA ARG A 36 -11.46 -12.71 -3.90
C ARG A 36 -10.58 -13.34 -2.82
N GLU A 37 -9.38 -12.81 -2.65
CA GLU A 37 -8.36 -13.34 -1.75
C GLU A 37 -8.44 -12.73 -0.34
N ALA A 38 -7.56 -13.24 0.54
CA ALA A 38 -7.31 -12.74 1.89
C ALA A 38 -8.52 -12.82 2.83
N ALA A 39 -9.50 -13.68 2.54
CA ALA A 39 -10.72 -13.85 3.35
C ALA A 39 -10.41 -14.18 4.82
N THR A 40 -9.36 -14.96 5.09
CA THR A 40 -8.95 -15.32 6.46
C THR A 40 -8.51 -14.11 7.28
N VAL A 41 -7.82 -13.14 6.67
CA VAL A 41 -7.26 -11.98 7.39
C VAL A 41 -8.20 -10.78 7.31
N PHE A 42 -8.74 -10.48 6.12
CA PHE A 42 -9.52 -9.27 5.88
C PHE A 42 -11.03 -9.53 5.73
N GLY A 43 -11.50 -10.78 5.85
CA GLY A 43 -12.89 -11.14 5.57
C GLY A 43 -13.91 -10.36 6.41
N GLN A 44 -13.65 -10.16 7.70
CA GLN A 44 -14.54 -9.38 8.58
C GLN A 44 -14.60 -7.90 8.17
N TRP A 45 -13.45 -7.28 7.92
CA TRP A 45 -13.39 -5.90 7.41
C TRP A 45 -14.14 -5.76 6.09
N ARG A 46 -13.95 -6.70 5.16
CA ARG A 46 -14.65 -6.70 3.88
C ARG A 46 -16.17 -6.77 4.02
N ARG A 47 -16.68 -7.59 4.95
CA ARG A 47 -18.12 -7.69 5.22
C ARG A 47 -18.70 -6.38 5.77
N LEU A 48 -17.95 -5.70 6.64
CA LEU A 48 -18.38 -4.44 7.26
C LEU A 48 -18.28 -3.24 6.30
N THR A 49 -17.25 -3.21 5.46
CA THR A 49 -16.95 -2.09 4.56
C THR A 49 -17.61 -2.22 3.19
N GLY A 50 -17.74 -3.44 2.65
CA GLY A 50 -18.27 -3.69 1.31
C GLY A 50 -19.60 -2.98 1.01
N PRO A 51 -20.63 -3.07 1.87
CA PRO A 51 -21.91 -2.38 1.66
C PRO A 51 -21.79 -0.85 1.54
N ARG A 52 -20.80 -0.25 2.21
CA ARG A 52 -20.57 1.20 2.23
C ARG A 52 -19.93 1.73 0.95
N LEU A 53 -19.29 0.86 0.17
CA LEU A 53 -18.66 1.19 -1.11
C LEU A 53 -19.61 1.14 -2.32
N SER A 54 -20.93 1.15 -2.11
CA SER A 54 -21.93 1.24 -3.19
C SER A 54 -22.12 2.66 -3.76
N SER A 55 -21.36 3.64 -3.27
CA SER A 55 -21.45 5.05 -3.64
C SER A 55 -20.96 5.36 -5.07
N ALA A 56 -21.30 6.55 -5.56
CA ALA A 56 -20.82 7.06 -6.85
C ALA A 56 -19.28 7.15 -6.91
N GLY A 57 -18.61 7.44 -5.78
CA GLY A 57 -17.15 7.52 -5.70
C GLY A 57 -16.48 6.18 -6.06
N SER A 58 -16.97 5.06 -5.54
CA SER A 58 -16.45 3.74 -5.89
C SER A 58 -16.59 3.41 -7.38
N ARG A 59 -17.69 3.84 -8.01
CA ARG A 59 -17.88 3.66 -9.46
C ARG A 59 -16.88 4.48 -10.27
N MET A 60 -16.49 5.66 -9.80
CA MET A 60 -15.47 6.48 -10.43
C MET A 60 -14.05 5.89 -10.27
N LEU A 61 -13.73 5.32 -9.11
CA LEU A 61 -12.42 4.70 -8.86
C LEU A 61 -12.26 3.36 -9.57
N ALA A 62 -13.33 2.59 -9.77
CA ALA A 62 -13.24 1.22 -10.27
C ALA A 62 -12.54 1.04 -11.65
N PRO A 63 -12.70 1.95 -12.62
CA PRO A 63 -11.95 1.93 -13.88
C PRO A 63 -10.47 2.27 -13.71
N LEU A 64 -10.09 3.05 -12.70
CA LEU A 64 -8.71 3.46 -12.44
C LEU A 64 -7.95 2.48 -11.53
N LEU A 65 -8.67 1.82 -10.61
CA LEU A 65 -8.12 0.91 -9.60
C LEU A 65 -8.62 -0.52 -9.83
N PRO A 66 -8.11 -1.26 -10.84
CA PRO A 66 -8.52 -2.65 -11.08
C PRO A 66 -8.20 -3.55 -9.89
N ALA A 67 -8.87 -4.69 -9.76
CA ALA A 67 -8.57 -5.65 -8.70
C ALA A 67 -7.15 -6.24 -8.84
N TYR A 68 -6.64 -6.35 -10.06
CA TYR A 68 -5.31 -6.85 -10.40
C TYR A 68 -4.76 -6.04 -11.57
N GLY A 69 -3.44 -5.96 -11.68
CA GLY A 69 -2.76 -5.20 -12.73
C GLY A 69 -2.43 -3.77 -12.32
N TYR A 70 -2.06 -2.97 -13.32
CA TYR A 70 -1.60 -1.60 -13.12
C TYR A 70 -2.73 -0.66 -12.65
N PHE A 71 -2.38 0.32 -11.82
CA PHE A 71 -3.19 1.51 -11.58
C PHE A 71 -2.30 2.76 -11.73
N PRO A 72 -2.84 3.91 -12.16
CA PRO A 72 -2.05 5.11 -12.43
C PRO A 72 -1.19 5.60 -11.26
N ASP A 73 0.11 5.82 -11.49
CA ASP A 73 1.06 6.23 -10.45
C ASP A 73 0.71 7.59 -9.82
N PHE A 74 0.10 8.50 -10.59
CA PHE A 74 -0.36 9.81 -10.07
C PHE A 74 -1.41 9.70 -8.96
N LEU A 75 -2.02 8.53 -8.75
CA LEU A 75 -3.00 8.29 -7.68
C LEU A 75 -2.36 8.07 -6.30
N THR A 76 -1.05 7.91 -6.24
CA THR A 76 -0.28 7.74 -5.00
C THR A 76 0.98 8.63 -5.02
N PRO A 77 0.82 9.97 -5.12
CA PRO A 77 1.93 10.91 -5.18
C PRO A 77 2.82 10.80 -3.94
N VAL A 78 4.14 10.80 -4.16
CA VAL A 78 5.12 10.84 -3.06
C VAL A 78 5.30 12.27 -2.62
N LEU A 79 4.90 12.57 -1.39
CA LEU A 79 5.02 13.90 -0.84
C LEU A 79 5.98 13.93 0.36
N PRO A 80 6.86 14.95 0.46
CA PRO A 80 7.76 15.08 1.59
C PRO A 80 7.00 15.19 2.93
N GLY A 81 7.54 14.56 3.98
CA GLY A 81 7.03 14.72 5.35
C GLY A 81 5.85 13.86 5.74
N GLY A 82 5.37 12.95 4.87
CA GLY A 82 4.24 12.07 5.16
C GLY A 82 2.94 12.86 5.37
N PRO A 83 2.51 13.65 4.38
CA PRO A 83 1.38 14.55 4.56
C PRO A 83 0.06 13.79 4.71
N GLY A 84 -0.90 14.47 5.32
CA GLY A 84 -2.25 13.94 5.47
C GLY A 84 -2.97 13.79 4.13
N LEU A 85 -4.12 13.12 4.19
CA LEU A 85 -4.97 12.80 3.05
C LEU A 85 -5.26 14.01 2.14
N GLU A 86 -5.57 15.17 2.71
CA GLU A 86 -5.98 16.35 1.92
C GLU A 86 -4.85 16.87 1.03
N ALA A 87 -3.64 17.01 1.56
CA ALA A 87 -2.49 17.42 0.75
C ALA A 87 -2.14 16.38 -0.34
N ALA A 88 -2.38 15.10 -0.07
CA ALA A 88 -2.22 14.04 -1.06
C ALA A 88 -3.27 14.14 -2.18
N ILE A 89 -4.51 14.49 -1.84
CA ILE A 89 -5.58 14.74 -2.81
C ILE A 89 -5.32 16.03 -3.62
N ASP A 90 -4.81 17.08 -2.98
CA ASP A 90 -4.41 18.31 -3.66
C ASP A 90 -3.28 18.04 -4.66
N ALA A 91 -2.36 17.13 -4.33
CA ALA A 91 -1.32 16.68 -5.26
C ALA A 91 -1.89 15.90 -6.46
N ILE A 92 -2.89 15.03 -6.24
CA ILE A 92 -3.63 14.39 -7.36
C ILE A 92 -4.26 15.46 -8.24
N ALA A 93 -4.96 16.44 -7.65
CA ALA A 93 -5.62 17.52 -8.39
C ALA A 93 -4.64 18.43 -9.14
N SER A 94 -3.38 18.49 -8.67
CA SER A 94 -2.30 19.28 -9.27
C SER A 94 -1.41 18.48 -10.22
N THR A 95 -1.78 17.23 -10.54
CA THR A 95 -0.96 16.37 -11.41
C THR A 95 -0.76 17.02 -12.78
N PRO A 96 0.48 17.14 -13.29
CA PRO A 96 0.74 17.66 -14.61
C PRO A 96 0.02 16.87 -15.70
N ARG A 97 -0.59 17.57 -16.68
CA ARG A 97 -1.33 16.95 -17.80
C ARG A 97 -0.53 15.89 -18.55
N ARG A 98 0.80 16.06 -18.66
CA ARG A 98 1.69 15.08 -19.27
C ARG A 98 1.67 13.75 -18.52
N GLN A 99 1.74 13.80 -17.19
CA GLN A 99 1.71 12.61 -16.33
C GLN A 99 0.32 11.96 -16.35
N LEU A 100 -0.76 12.75 -16.26
CA LEU A 100 -2.13 12.22 -16.41
C LEU A 100 -2.28 11.42 -17.71
N ARG A 101 -1.83 11.99 -18.85
CA ARG A 101 -1.89 11.30 -20.14
C ARG A 101 -1.03 10.05 -20.19
N HIS A 102 0.19 10.13 -19.66
CA HIS A 102 1.12 8.99 -19.64
C HIS A 102 0.49 7.81 -18.88
N ASP A 103 0.12 8.03 -17.62
CA ASP A 103 -0.38 6.97 -16.76
C ASP A 103 -1.70 6.40 -17.28
N LEU A 104 -2.61 7.23 -17.79
CA LEU A 104 -3.88 6.77 -18.35
C LEU A 104 -3.71 6.03 -19.68
N ALA A 105 -2.71 6.39 -20.49
CA ALA A 105 -2.37 5.64 -21.70
C ALA A 105 -1.81 4.25 -21.35
N VAL A 106 -0.94 4.15 -20.35
CA VAL A 106 -0.46 2.85 -19.84
C VAL A 106 -1.63 2.01 -19.36
N LEU A 107 -2.53 2.57 -18.56
CA LEU A 107 -3.73 1.85 -18.09
C LEU A 107 -4.62 1.38 -19.24
N ALA A 108 -4.76 2.16 -20.30
CA ALA A 108 -5.58 1.83 -21.46
C ALA A 108 -5.04 0.63 -22.28
N THR A 109 -3.77 0.25 -22.10
CA THR A 109 -3.19 -0.93 -22.78
C THR A 109 -3.82 -2.24 -22.31
N GLU A 110 -4.22 -2.32 -21.04
CA GLU A 110 -4.77 -3.54 -20.44
C GLU A 110 -6.30 -3.52 -20.39
N ARG A 111 -6.94 -2.36 -20.56
CA ARG A 111 -8.40 -2.24 -20.39
C ARG A 111 -9.03 -1.07 -21.14
N ARG A 112 -10.31 -1.23 -21.46
CA ARG A 112 -11.15 -0.15 -21.98
C ARG A 112 -11.49 0.83 -20.86
N LEU A 113 -11.18 2.10 -21.08
CA LEU A 113 -11.48 3.19 -20.15
C LEU A 113 -12.79 3.90 -20.54
N PRO A 114 -13.59 4.32 -19.56
CA PRO A 114 -14.85 5.03 -19.83
C PRO A 114 -14.58 6.42 -20.41
N PRO A 115 -15.53 6.99 -21.17
CA PRO A 115 -15.32 8.24 -21.92
C PRO A 115 -14.83 9.43 -21.09
N TRP A 116 -15.29 9.53 -19.83
CA TRP A 116 -14.90 10.62 -18.91
C TRP A 116 -13.40 10.65 -18.60
N VAL A 117 -12.67 9.53 -18.78
CA VAL A 117 -11.22 9.50 -18.58
C VAL A 117 -10.49 10.41 -19.56
N SER A 118 -11.07 10.73 -20.72
CA SER A 118 -10.51 11.70 -21.65
C SER A 118 -10.46 13.11 -21.04
N ALA A 119 -11.49 13.50 -20.28
CA ALA A 119 -11.50 14.76 -19.53
C ALA A 119 -10.45 14.78 -18.42
N LEU A 120 -10.28 13.64 -17.73
CA LEU A 120 -9.21 13.47 -16.75
C LEU A 120 -7.82 13.59 -17.40
N ALA A 121 -7.57 12.93 -18.53
CA ALA A 121 -6.33 13.05 -19.29
C ALA A 121 -6.09 14.46 -19.84
N ALA A 122 -7.16 15.22 -20.07
CA ALA A 122 -7.10 16.63 -20.39
C ALA A 122 -6.83 17.52 -19.17
N GLY A 123 -6.78 16.99 -17.95
CA GLY A 123 -6.57 17.78 -16.73
C GLY A 123 -7.74 18.73 -16.43
N GLU A 124 -8.97 18.33 -16.78
CA GLU A 124 -10.16 19.12 -16.50
C GLU A 124 -10.38 19.20 -14.97
N ALA A 125 -10.44 20.44 -14.46
CA ALA A 125 -10.49 20.71 -13.02
C ALA A 125 -11.69 20.06 -12.32
N GLU A 126 -12.88 20.08 -12.93
CA GLU A 126 -14.08 19.46 -12.36
C GLU A 126 -13.89 17.94 -12.23
N THR A 127 -13.33 17.29 -13.25
CA THR A 127 -13.08 15.86 -13.25
C THR A 127 -12.00 15.46 -12.23
N LEU A 128 -10.95 16.26 -12.06
CA LEU A 128 -9.95 16.08 -11.00
C LEU A 128 -10.54 16.29 -9.59
N HIS A 129 -11.41 17.29 -9.43
CA HIS A 129 -12.11 17.53 -8.16
C HIS A 129 -13.02 16.34 -7.78
N ARG A 130 -13.82 15.82 -8.73
CA ARG A 130 -14.63 14.62 -8.51
C ARG A 130 -13.78 13.39 -8.17
N LEU A 131 -12.58 13.27 -8.77
CA LEU A 131 -11.65 12.20 -8.44
C LEU A 131 -11.17 12.32 -6.99
N GLY A 132 -10.80 13.52 -6.56
CA GLY A 132 -10.43 13.81 -5.17
C GLY A 132 -11.56 13.46 -4.18
N GLU A 133 -12.80 13.87 -4.47
CA GLU A 133 -13.97 13.49 -3.66
C GLU A 133 -14.18 11.97 -3.60
N ALA A 134 -13.98 11.27 -4.70
CA ALA A 134 -14.06 9.81 -4.72
C ALA A 134 -13.03 9.16 -3.78
N PHE A 135 -11.80 9.71 -3.72
CA PHE A 135 -10.78 9.29 -2.75
C PHE A 135 -11.19 9.62 -1.31
N ARG A 136 -11.70 10.83 -1.03
CA ARG A 136 -12.18 11.21 0.32
C ARG A 136 -13.24 10.24 0.81
N VAL A 137 -14.23 9.94 -0.02
CA VAL A 137 -15.30 9.00 0.29
C VAL A 137 -14.73 7.60 0.54
N CYS A 138 -13.91 7.09 -0.37
CA CYS A 138 -13.34 5.75 -0.22
C CYS A 138 -12.49 5.62 1.06
N HIS A 139 -11.62 6.59 1.32
CA HIS A 139 -10.80 6.61 2.53
C HIS A 139 -11.68 6.66 3.79
N ARG A 140 -12.67 7.55 3.84
CA ARG A 140 -13.58 7.70 4.99
C ARG A 140 -14.34 6.40 5.29
N GLU A 141 -14.80 5.68 4.27
CA GLU A 141 -15.60 4.47 4.47
C GLU A 141 -14.74 3.22 4.77
N ALA A 142 -13.58 3.11 4.13
CA ALA A 142 -12.78 1.89 4.14
C ALA A 142 -11.57 1.93 5.08
N VAL A 143 -10.93 3.09 5.20
CA VAL A 143 -9.62 3.25 5.87
C VAL A 143 -9.76 3.96 7.21
N ALA A 144 -10.44 5.11 7.24
CA ALA A 144 -10.60 5.93 8.44
C ALA A 144 -11.10 5.16 9.68
N PRO A 145 -12.10 4.23 9.57
CA PRO A 145 -12.61 3.50 10.72
C PRO A 145 -11.58 2.56 11.37
N VAL A 146 -10.54 2.18 10.63
CA VAL A 146 -9.50 1.24 11.07
C VAL A 146 -8.11 1.89 11.08
N TRP A 147 -8.02 3.19 10.86
CA TRP A 147 -6.75 3.91 10.72
C TRP A 147 -5.84 3.80 11.94
N SER A 148 -6.41 3.82 13.15
CA SER A 148 -5.63 3.63 14.38
C SER A 148 -4.93 2.27 14.42
N ARG A 149 -5.59 1.20 13.93
CA ARG A 149 -5.02 -0.14 13.83
C ARG A 149 -3.97 -0.24 12.74
N ILE A 150 -4.21 0.39 11.59
CA ILE A 150 -3.24 0.49 10.49
C ILE A 150 -1.93 1.12 11.00
N ARG A 151 -2.03 2.28 11.66
CA ARG A 151 -0.86 2.97 12.23
C ARG A 151 -0.12 2.10 13.23
N ALA A 152 -0.84 1.46 14.17
CA ALA A 152 -0.21 0.58 15.15
C ALA A 152 0.59 -0.56 14.51
N HIS A 153 0.06 -1.19 13.45
CA HIS A 153 0.77 -2.25 12.74
C HIS A 153 1.96 -1.72 11.93
N VAL A 154 1.82 -0.55 11.29
CA VAL A 154 2.91 0.09 10.56
C VAL A 154 4.02 0.53 11.52
N ASP A 155 3.69 1.08 12.69
CA ASP A 155 4.67 1.47 13.70
C ASP A 155 5.38 0.25 14.30
N ALA A 156 4.68 -0.86 14.53
CA ALA A 156 5.28 -2.12 14.95
C ALA A 156 6.24 -2.68 13.88
N ASP A 157 5.86 -2.66 12.59
CA ASP A 157 6.75 -3.06 11.51
C ASP A 157 8.00 -2.15 11.47
N ARG A 158 7.84 -0.83 11.55
CA ARG A 158 8.94 0.13 11.57
C ARG A 158 9.89 -0.10 12.75
N ALA A 159 9.38 -0.41 13.94
CA ALA A 159 10.20 -0.77 15.08
C ALA A 159 11.04 -2.02 14.79
N ALA A 160 10.44 -3.05 14.17
CA ALA A 160 11.16 -4.24 13.74
C ALA A 160 12.23 -3.94 12.67
N ARG A 161 11.96 -3.04 11.71
CA ARG A 161 12.97 -2.58 10.74
C ARG A 161 14.11 -1.80 11.41
N GLY A 162 13.80 -1.01 12.43
CA GLY A 162 14.80 -0.32 13.24
C GLY A 162 15.74 -1.31 13.93
N GLN A 163 15.21 -2.38 14.52
CA GLN A 163 16.02 -3.44 15.11
C GLN A 163 16.87 -4.17 14.06
N ALA A 164 16.30 -4.46 12.88
CA ALA A 164 17.05 -5.07 11.78
C ALA A 164 18.19 -4.16 11.27
N PHE A 165 17.98 -2.85 11.27
CA PHE A 165 19.01 -1.87 10.94
C PHE A 165 20.13 -1.85 11.99
N LEU A 166 19.80 -1.87 13.28
CA LEU A 166 20.80 -1.93 14.35
C LEU A 166 21.64 -3.22 14.27
N ALA A 167 21.02 -4.34 13.89
CA ALA A 167 21.70 -5.64 13.80
C ALA A 167 22.56 -5.82 12.54
N GLY A 168 22.17 -5.24 11.40
CA GLY A 168 22.80 -5.54 10.10
C GLY A 168 22.79 -4.40 9.08
N GLY A 169 22.59 -3.16 9.52
CA GLY A 169 22.49 -1.99 8.65
C GLY A 169 21.35 -2.08 7.64
N VAL A 170 21.50 -1.39 6.50
CA VAL A 170 20.51 -1.41 5.41
C VAL A 170 20.26 -2.82 4.90
N GLU A 171 21.29 -3.64 4.73
CA GLU A 171 21.08 -5.02 4.25
C GLU A 171 20.28 -5.87 5.25
N GLY A 172 20.46 -5.63 6.56
CA GLY A 172 19.61 -6.22 7.61
C GLY A 172 18.14 -5.86 7.40
N VAL A 173 17.85 -4.59 7.10
CA VAL A 173 16.49 -4.14 6.76
C VAL A 173 15.97 -4.88 5.52
N LEU A 174 16.73 -4.92 4.43
CA LEU A 174 16.31 -5.54 3.15
C LEU A 174 16.03 -7.05 3.31
N ARG A 175 16.86 -7.77 4.07
CA ARG A 175 16.63 -9.19 4.41
C ARG A 175 15.38 -9.40 5.26
N SER A 176 15.00 -8.41 6.07
CA SER A 176 13.94 -8.54 7.04
C SER A 176 12.51 -8.34 6.48
N LEU A 177 12.36 -7.78 5.27
CA LEU A 177 11.06 -7.36 4.67
C LEU A 177 10.00 -8.47 4.55
N GLY A 178 10.40 -9.72 4.75
CA GLY A 178 9.53 -10.87 4.88
C GLY A 178 9.63 -11.81 3.67
N PRO A 179 8.92 -12.95 3.70
CA PRO A 179 9.07 -14.04 2.74
C PRO A 179 8.55 -13.77 1.32
N ALA A 180 8.20 -12.54 0.97
CA ALA A 180 8.07 -12.15 -0.44
C ALA A 180 9.38 -11.57 -1.00
N PHE A 181 10.37 -11.26 -0.16
CA PHE A 181 11.63 -10.62 -0.53
C PHE A 181 12.84 -11.53 -0.32
N ARG A 182 13.81 -11.47 -1.22
CA ARG A 182 15.11 -12.13 -1.11
C ARG A 182 16.20 -11.11 -1.43
N TRP A 183 17.04 -10.78 -0.45
CA TRP A 183 18.19 -9.92 -0.69
C TRP A 183 19.38 -10.77 -1.16
N ARG A 184 19.79 -10.57 -2.41
CA ARG A 184 20.97 -11.15 -3.04
C ARG A 184 21.83 -10.00 -3.54
N SER A 185 22.62 -9.42 -2.64
CA SER A 185 23.39 -8.20 -2.93
C SER A 185 24.05 -8.24 -4.32
N PRO A 186 23.87 -7.21 -5.16
CA PRO A 186 23.21 -5.93 -4.90
C PRO A 186 21.73 -5.87 -5.33
N VAL A 187 21.05 -7.01 -5.46
CA VAL A 187 19.67 -7.10 -5.97
C VAL A 187 18.69 -7.53 -4.89
N LEU A 188 17.60 -6.78 -4.75
CA LEU A 188 16.42 -7.20 -3.98
C LEU A 188 15.43 -7.86 -4.93
N GLU A 189 15.25 -9.17 -4.79
CA GLU A 189 14.23 -9.92 -5.52
C GLU A 189 12.93 -9.93 -4.72
N ALA A 190 11.80 -9.81 -5.41
CA ALA A 190 10.49 -9.98 -4.80
C ALA A 190 9.50 -10.75 -5.68
N ASP A 191 8.62 -11.51 -5.04
CA ASP A 191 7.48 -12.13 -5.71
C ASP A 191 6.62 -11.03 -6.34
N TYR A 192 6.37 -11.10 -7.65
CA TYR A 192 5.70 -10.03 -8.40
C TYR A 192 4.98 -10.63 -9.62
N PRO A 193 3.78 -10.12 -10.00
CA PRO A 193 2.95 -10.75 -11.03
C PRO A 193 3.55 -10.74 -12.43
N VAL A 194 4.51 -9.86 -12.70
CA VAL A 194 5.23 -9.77 -13.97
C VAL A 194 6.74 -9.80 -13.74
N GLU A 195 7.52 -10.11 -14.77
CA GLU A 195 8.97 -9.88 -14.74
C GLU A 195 9.22 -8.37 -14.83
N ARG A 196 10.05 -7.86 -13.92
CA ARG A 196 10.33 -6.43 -13.87
C ARG A 196 11.69 -6.14 -13.26
N ASP A 197 12.44 -5.25 -13.90
CA ASP A 197 13.70 -4.73 -13.41
C ASP A 197 13.55 -3.23 -13.08
N LEU A 198 13.88 -2.87 -11.85
CA LEU A 198 13.90 -1.50 -11.35
C LEU A 198 15.34 -1.12 -11.01
N HIS A 199 15.94 -0.25 -11.83
CA HIS A 199 17.28 0.28 -11.57
C HIS A 199 17.16 1.60 -10.80
N LEU A 200 17.80 1.67 -9.63
CA LEU A 200 17.68 2.84 -8.75
C LEU A 200 18.57 4.01 -9.21
N ASP A 201 19.67 3.73 -9.89
CA ASP A 201 20.54 4.71 -10.55
C ASP A 201 20.97 5.87 -9.65
N GLY A 202 21.29 5.57 -8.38
CA GLY A 202 21.76 6.54 -7.40
C GLY A 202 20.66 7.39 -6.74
N ARG A 203 19.37 7.16 -7.09
CA ARG A 203 18.20 7.85 -6.52
C ARG A 203 17.83 7.36 -5.13
N GLY A 204 18.24 6.15 -4.76
CA GLY A 204 17.83 5.47 -3.54
C GLY A 204 16.45 4.81 -3.64
N LEU A 205 15.96 4.32 -2.50
CA LEU A 205 14.69 3.61 -2.40
C LEU A 205 13.93 4.02 -1.14
N LEU A 206 12.67 4.41 -1.30
CA LEU A 206 11.74 4.56 -0.18
C LEU A 206 10.99 3.24 0.05
N LEU A 207 11.16 2.65 1.22
CA LEU A 207 10.40 1.51 1.70
C LEU A 207 9.13 2.02 2.39
N GLN A 208 7.97 1.78 1.78
CA GLN A 208 6.67 2.18 2.30
C GLN A 208 5.94 0.96 2.87
N PRO A 209 5.89 0.76 4.21
CA PRO A 209 5.02 -0.26 4.79
C PRO A 209 3.56 0.07 4.45
N SER A 210 2.80 -0.95 4.07
CA SER A 210 1.36 -0.82 3.86
C SER A 210 0.58 -2.00 4.42
N PHE A 211 -0.50 -1.70 5.13
CA PHE A 211 -1.36 -2.65 5.83
C PHE A 211 -2.26 -3.41 4.87
N PHE A 212 -2.88 -2.73 3.90
CA PHE A 212 -3.71 -3.36 2.87
C PHE A 212 -2.91 -3.88 1.68
N CYS A 213 -1.61 -3.57 1.57
CA CYS A 213 -0.72 -4.26 0.63
C CYS A 213 -0.66 -5.74 1.02
N TRP A 214 -1.04 -6.64 0.09
CA TRP A 214 -1.22 -8.06 0.41
C TRP A 214 -0.31 -8.96 -0.42
N ARG A 215 0.49 -9.78 0.28
CA ARG A 215 1.44 -10.79 -0.23
C ARG A 215 2.61 -10.28 -1.07
N MET A 216 2.35 -9.49 -2.10
CA MET A 216 3.35 -8.99 -3.04
C MET A 216 3.53 -7.48 -2.88
N PRO A 217 4.74 -6.93 -3.10
CA PRO A 217 4.96 -5.50 -3.12
C PRO A 217 4.26 -4.81 -4.30
N VAL A 218 4.19 -3.49 -4.19
CA VAL A 218 3.81 -2.57 -5.28
C VAL A 218 4.93 -1.55 -5.47
N THR A 219 5.15 -1.13 -6.71
CA THR A 219 6.10 -0.06 -7.06
C THR A 219 5.54 0.69 -8.27
N PHE A 220 5.94 1.95 -8.46
CA PHE A 220 5.50 2.77 -9.58
C PHE A 220 5.87 2.14 -10.91
N VAL A 221 5.08 2.36 -11.95
CA VAL A 221 5.41 1.96 -13.33
C VAL A 221 6.37 2.94 -13.99
N ASP A 222 6.18 4.24 -13.80
CA ASP A 222 7.04 5.29 -14.31
C ASP A 222 8.42 5.23 -13.64
N GLY A 223 9.41 4.78 -14.41
CA GLY A 223 10.79 4.65 -14.00
C GLY A 223 11.49 5.99 -13.74
N ALA A 224 10.90 7.14 -14.12
CA ALA A 224 11.44 8.47 -13.85
C ALA A 224 11.09 8.97 -12.43
N LEU A 225 10.05 8.43 -11.80
CA LEU A 225 9.66 8.80 -10.45
C LEU A 225 10.70 8.34 -9.41
N SER A 226 10.76 9.04 -8.28
CA SER A 226 11.56 8.57 -7.14
C SER A 226 11.13 7.16 -6.73
N PRO A 227 12.04 6.18 -6.67
CA PRO A 227 11.64 4.79 -6.44
C PRO A 227 10.98 4.59 -5.07
N VAL A 228 9.78 4.00 -5.08
CA VAL A 228 9.06 3.56 -3.89
C VAL A 228 8.78 2.07 -4.01
N LEU A 229 9.08 1.33 -2.95
CA LEU A 229 8.67 -0.06 -2.79
C LEU A 229 7.70 -0.16 -1.63
N VAL A 230 6.43 -0.31 -1.98
CA VAL A 230 5.35 -0.55 -1.03
C VAL A 230 5.36 -2.02 -0.68
N TYR A 231 5.44 -2.35 0.60
CA TYR A 231 5.56 -3.74 1.06
C TYR A 231 4.50 -4.10 2.11
N PRO A 232 4.04 -5.37 2.12
CA PRO A 232 2.98 -5.81 3.02
C PRO A 232 3.43 -5.82 4.48
N VAL A 233 2.73 -5.07 5.32
CA VAL A 233 2.66 -5.34 6.76
C VAL A 233 1.75 -6.56 6.96
N ARG A 234 2.04 -7.39 7.95
CA ARG A 234 1.40 -8.71 8.11
C ARG A 234 0.52 -8.74 9.36
N PRO A 235 -0.72 -8.22 9.29
CA PRO A 235 -1.67 -8.45 10.37
C PRO A 235 -2.02 -9.94 10.45
N GLY A 236 -2.17 -10.44 11.68
CA GLY A 236 -2.73 -11.77 11.92
C GLY A 236 -4.23 -11.82 11.61
N PRO A 237 -4.82 -13.01 11.47
CA PRO A 237 -6.26 -13.17 11.54
C PRO A 237 -6.80 -12.56 12.86
N GLY A 238 -8.00 -11.98 12.83
CA GLY A 238 -8.62 -11.40 14.04
C GLY A 238 -8.16 -9.99 14.41
N TRP A 239 -7.31 -9.34 13.61
CA TRP A 239 -6.78 -7.98 13.89
C TRP A 239 -7.84 -6.89 14.17
N LEU A 240 -9.09 -7.10 13.77
CA LEU A 240 -10.21 -6.20 14.08
C LEU A 240 -10.72 -6.35 15.51
N GLU A 241 -10.66 -7.58 16.05
CA GLU A 241 -11.11 -7.96 17.38
C GLU A 241 -10.01 -7.67 18.42
N ASP A 242 -8.75 -7.65 17.98
CA ASP A 242 -7.63 -7.25 18.81
C ASP A 242 -7.74 -5.76 19.17
N ALA A 243 -7.78 -5.49 20.49
CA ALA A 243 -7.67 -4.14 21.01
C ALA A 243 -6.23 -3.65 20.80
N PRO A 244 -6.02 -2.40 20.33
CA PRO A 244 -4.68 -1.83 20.31
C PRO A 244 -4.15 -1.74 21.75
N GLY A 245 -3.18 -2.60 22.10
CA GLY A 245 -2.50 -2.57 23.40
C GLY A 245 -2.87 -3.68 24.41
N GLY A 246 -3.60 -4.73 24.01
CA GLY A 246 -3.90 -5.86 24.90
C GLY A 246 -2.74 -6.85 25.02
N ALA A 247 -2.14 -6.98 26.21
CA ALA A 247 -1.31 -8.12 26.57
C ALA A 247 -2.03 -9.45 26.25
N PRO A 248 -1.30 -10.55 25.94
CA PRO A 248 -1.93 -11.81 25.55
C PRO A 248 -2.90 -12.26 26.66
N ARG A 249 -4.18 -12.42 26.31
CA ARG A 249 -5.13 -13.09 27.18
C ARG A 249 -4.58 -14.49 27.46
N ALA A 250 -4.18 -14.72 28.71
CA ALA A 250 -3.86 -16.05 29.19
C ALA A 250 -5.04 -16.96 28.84
N ARG A 251 -4.76 -18.04 28.11
CA ARG A 251 -5.72 -19.12 27.94
C ARG A 251 -6.02 -19.64 29.34
N ASP A 252 -7.27 -19.53 29.77
CA ASP A 252 -7.76 -20.20 30.99
C ASP A 252 -7.53 -21.70 30.83
N GLY A 253 -6.44 -22.17 31.45
CA GLY A 253 -6.13 -23.56 31.63
C GLY A 253 -7.06 -24.15 32.68
N ALA A 254 -7.94 -25.04 32.22
CA ALA A 254 -8.48 -26.20 32.91
C ALA A 254 -8.32 -26.24 34.45
N ARG A 255 -9.41 -25.95 35.18
CA ARG A 255 -9.67 -26.54 36.49
C ARG A 255 -10.63 -27.72 36.34
N GLY A 256 -10.07 -28.92 36.25
CA GLY A 256 -10.69 -30.16 36.72
C GLY A 256 -9.54 -30.95 37.33
N GLY A 257 -9.37 -31.00 38.64
CA GLY A 257 -10.33 -31.59 39.58
C GLY A 257 -9.76 -32.94 40.02
N ALA A 258 -8.62 -32.92 40.71
CA ALA A 258 -8.13 -34.10 41.43
C ALA A 258 -8.85 -34.17 42.77
N ARG A 259 -9.62 -35.23 42.98
CA ARG A 259 -10.10 -35.64 44.30
C ARG A 259 -9.11 -36.66 44.83
N ASP A 260 -8.64 -36.39 46.04
CA ASP A 260 -7.76 -37.24 46.82
C ASP A 260 -8.40 -38.58 47.15
N GLY A 261 -7.55 -39.61 47.18
CA GLY A 261 -7.71 -40.89 47.87
C GLY A 261 -6.37 -41.25 48.48
#